data_AF-A0A2R6EAS6-F1
#
_entry.id   AF-A0A2R6EAS6-F1
#
_cell.length_a   1.000
_cell.length_b   1.000
_cell.length_c   1.000
_cell.angle_alpha   90.00
_cell.angle_beta   90.00
_cell.angle_gamma   90.00
#
_symmetry.space_group_name_H-M   'P 1'
#
loop_
_entity.id
_entity.type
_entity.pdbx_description
1 polymer ?
#
loop_
_entity_poly.entity_id
_entity_poly.type
_entity_poly.pdbx_seq_one_letter_code
_entity_poly.pdbx_strand_id
1 'polypeptide(L)'
;QEYDAVLVINPTEGFTEAQRNGLQTYTENDGRVAVLGEPTQVGVSGSGLLASLSTISFGANDLTSQYGAHMGAEALFNVDDSANDNSFKGVNAVPDGTDSLTEGVDTVTFDNPGYIVTTGNNDVEVLYTAADGTKTLDSRREGTYVTAVRTDNMVFVADSDFVDQSEVYDADNEVFVSNMLNFLVSGDKPDDVPETTGENSSDGGF
;
A
#
# COMPACT_ATOMS: atom_id res chain seq x y z
N GLN A 1 12.51 -8.97 -22.44
CA GLN A 1 12.58 -8.76 -20.99
C GLN A 1 12.11 -7.34 -20.78
N GLU A 2 11.02 -7.08 -20.07
CA GLU A 2 10.58 -5.69 -19.93
C GLU A 2 9.89 -5.33 -18.61
N TYR A 3 10.06 -6.12 -17.54
CA TYR A 3 9.65 -5.63 -16.22
C TYR A 3 10.68 -6.02 -15.16
N ASP A 4 11.50 -5.04 -14.77
CA ASP A 4 12.46 -5.13 -13.67
C ASP A 4 11.78 -4.98 -12.29
N ALA A 5 10.51 -4.50 -12.28
CA ALA A 5 9.74 -4.22 -11.08
C ALA A 5 8.23 -4.40 -11.31
N VAL A 6 7.47 -4.69 -10.25
CA VAL A 6 6.00 -4.69 -10.25
C VAL A 6 5.45 -3.73 -9.20
N LEU A 7 4.61 -2.79 -9.63
CA LEU A 7 3.88 -1.87 -8.76
C LEU A 7 2.37 -2.08 -8.95
N VAL A 8 1.68 -2.41 -7.87
CA VAL A 8 0.22 -2.57 -7.84
C VAL A 8 -0.37 -1.42 -7.05
N ILE A 9 -1.22 -0.61 -7.67
CA ILE A 9 -1.81 0.58 -7.04
C ILE A 9 -3.30 0.36 -6.85
N ASN A 10 -3.73 0.42 -5.60
CA ASN A 10 -5.12 0.34 -5.12
C ASN A 10 -5.99 -0.71 -5.85
N PRO A 11 -5.60 -2.00 -5.83
CA PRO A 11 -6.36 -3.04 -6.47
C PRO A 11 -7.71 -3.21 -5.76
N THR A 12 -8.81 -3.06 -6.50
CA THR A 12 -10.18 -3.21 -5.99
C THR A 12 -10.77 -4.60 -6.22
N GLU A 13 -10.04 -5.45 -6.95
CA GLU A 13 -10.35 -6.86 -7.16
C GLU A 13 -9.25 -7.73 -6.54
N GLY A 14 -9.61 -8.96 -6.16
CA GLY A 14 -8.69 -9.95 -5.61
C GLY A 14 -7.82 -10.60 -6.69
N PHE A 15 -6.73 -11.24 -6.26
CA PHE A 15 -5.81 -11.94 -7.16
C PHE A 15 -6.18 -13.42 -7.25
N THR A 16 -6.36 -13.92 -8.48
CA THR A 16 -6.57 -15.35 -8.70
C THR A 16 -5.40 -16.17 -8.14
N GLU A 17 -5.65 -17.43 -7.80
CA GLU A 17 -4.60 -18.33 -7.29
C GLU A 17 -3.40 -18.42 -8.25
N ALA A 18 -3.64 -18.46 -9.56
CA ALA A 18 -2.59 -18.47 -10.57
C ALA A 18 -1.74 -17.18 -10.54
N GLN A 19 -2.36 -16.00 -10.41
CA GLN A 19 -1.63 -14.73 -10.30
C GLN A 19 -0.82 -14.66 -9.00
N ARG A 20 -1.39 -15.12 -7.88
CA ARG A 20 -0.68 -15.17 -6.59
C ARG A 20 0.52 -16.10 -6.63
N ASN A 21 0.38 -17.29 -7.22
CA ASN A 21 1.49 -18.23 -7.42
C ASN A 21 2.56 -17.66 -8.38
N GLY A 22 2.14 -16.92 -9.40
CA GLY A 22 3.05 -16.21 -10.31
C GLY A 22 3.86 -15.14 -9.60
N LEU A 23 3.22 -14.30 -8.79
CA LEU A 23 3.89 -13.29 -7.97
C LEU A 23 4.82 -13.91 -6.93
N GLN A 24 4.42 -15.01 -6.31
CA GLN A 24 5.30 -15.77 -5.41
C GLN A 24 6.54 -16.29 -6.13
N THR A 25 6.36 -16.89 -7.31
CA THR A 25 7.50 -17.36 -8.12
C THR A 25 8.40 -16.18 -8.49
N TYR A 26 7.82 -15.04 -8.86
CA TYR A 26 8.56 -13.82 -9.19
C TYR A 26 9.39 -13.32 -8.00
N THR A 27 8.80 -13.24 -6.80
CA THR A 27 9.50 -12.78 -5.60
C THR A 27 10.52 -13.78 -5.08
N GLU A 28 10.25 -15.08 -5.13
CA GLU A 28 11.22 -16.14 -4.79
C GLU A 28 12.46 -16.16 -5.70
N ASN A 29 12.33 -15.63 -6.91
CA ASN A 29 13.43 -15.45 -7.86
C ASN A 29 13.96 -14.00 -7.87
N ASP A 30 13.91 -13.32 -6.73
CA ASP A 30 14.48 -11.97 -6.51
C ASP A 30 13.79 -10.80 -7.25
N GLY A 31 12.62 -11.05 -7.84
CA GLY A 31 11.75 -9.98 -8.33
C GLY A 31 11.14 -9.17 -7.18
N ARG A 32 11.00 -7.85 -7.35
CA ARG A 32 10.57 -6.93 -6.30
C ARG A 32 9.19 -6.37 -6.59
N VAL A 33 8.32 -6.34 -5.57
CA VAL A 33 6.93 -5.91 -5.71
C VAL A 33 6.56 -4.89 -4.64
N ALA A 34 5.83 -3.85 -5.04
CA ALA A 34 5.17 -2.93 -4.12
C ALA A 34 3.65 -2.96 -4.38
N VAL A 35 2.87 -3.00 -3.30
CA VAL A 35 1.41 -2.90 -3.36
C VAL A 35 0.95 -1.76 -2.47
N LEU A 36 0.35 -0.76 -3.09
CA LEU A 36 -0.23 0.41 -2.43
C LEU A 36 -1.74 0.20 -2.35
N GLY A 37 -2.36 0.48 -1.22
CA GLY A 37 -3.78 0.20 -1.00
C GLY A 37 -4.47 1.29 -0.22
N GLU A 38 -5.74 1.53 -0.57
CA GLU A 38 -6.59 2.47 0.15
C GLU A 38 -7.50 1.76 1.15
N PRO A 39 -7.87 2.40 2.27
CA PRO A 39 -8.95 1.92 3.11
C PRO A 39 -10.27 1.95 2.34
N THR A 40 -11.34 1.43 2.95
CA THR A 40 -12.67 1.44 2.31
C THR A 40 -13.19 2.86 2.13
N GLN A 41 -13.58 3.19 0.90
CA GLN A 41 -14.09 4.51 0.52
C GLN A 41 -15.49 4.43 -0.10
N VAL A 42 -16.19 5.56 -0.12
CA VAL A 42 -17.47 5.71 -0.81
C VAL A 42 -17.22 6.23 -2.22
N GLY A 43 -17.48 5.39 -3.21
CA GLY A 43 -17.55 5.78 -4.61
C GLY A 43 -18.90 6.42 -4.95
N VAL A 44 -18.87 7.45 -5.80
CA VAL A 44 -20.08 8.08 -6.35
C VAL A 44 -20.05 7.92 -7.86
N SER A 45 -21.10 7.32 -8.42
CA SER A 45 -21.30 7.23 -9.87
C SER A 45 -22.54 8.02 -10.30
N GLY A 46 -22.50 8.60 -11.50
CA GLY A 46 -23.57 9.46 -12.00
C GLY A 46 -23.46 10.92 -11.56
N SER A 47 -24.48 11.73 -11.87
CA SER A 47 -24.51 13.16 -11.55
C SER A 47 -25.92 13.62 -11.16
N GLY A 48 -26.02 14.59 -10.25
CA GLY A 48 -27.29 15.18 -9.81
C GLY A 48 -28.18 14.17 -9.08
N LEU A 49 -29.50 14.22 -9.31
CA LEU A 49 -30.47 13.31 -8.67
C LEU A 49 -30.33 11.83 -9.08
N LEU A 50 -29.41 11.50 -10.00
CA LEU A 50 -29.14 10.13 -10.44
C LEU A 50 -27.84 9.56 -9.84
N ALA A 51 -27.25 10.24 -8.85
CA ALA A 51 -26.06 9.75 -8.17
C ALA A 51 -26.36 8.43 -7.42
N SER A 52 -25.52 7.43 -7.64
CA SER A 52 -25.54 6.14 -6.94
C SER A 52 -24.28 6.01 -6.10
N LEU A 53 -24.43 5.55 -4.85
CA LEU A 53 -23.33 5.33 -3.92
C LEU A 53 -22.89 3.86 -4.00
N SER A 54 -21.59 3.62 -4.06
CA SER A 54 -20.98 2.31 -3.94
C SER A 54 -19.86 2.32 -2.91
N THR A 55 -19.56 1.17 -2.35
CA THR A 55 -18.39 0.99 -1.49
C THR A 55 -17.26 0.44 -2.34
N ILE A 56 -16.09 1.09 -2.26
CA ILE A 56 -14.86 0.65 -2.91
C ILE A 56 -13.91 0.24 -1.79
N SER A 57 -13.45 -1.01 -1.82
CA SER A 57 -12.56 -1.57 -0.80
C SER A 57 -11.33 -2.16 -1.48
N PHE A 58 -10.23 -2.23 -0.74
CA PHE A 58 -9.05 -2.97 -1.15
C PHE A 58 -9.40 -4.45 -1.40
N GLY A 59 -9.16 -4.91 -2.63
CA GLY A 59 -9.54 -6.23 -3.12
C GLY A 59 -8.47 -7.30 -2.91
N ALA A 60 -7.21 -6.91 -2.81
CA ALA A 60 -6.07 -7.84 -2.84
C ALA A 60 -5.66 -8.40 -1.47
N ASN A 61 -6.57 -8.46 -0.50
CA ASN A 61 -6.28 -9.00 0.83
C ASN A 61 -5.95 -10.50 0.81
N ASP A 62 -6.37 -11.22 -0.23
CA ASP A 62 -5.98 -12.61 -0.51
C ASP A 62 -4.51 -12.77 -0.94
N LEU A 63 -3.96 -11.75 -1.63
CA LEU A 63 -2.54 -11.64 -1.93
C LEU A 63 -1.76 -11.22 -0.68
N THR A 64 -2.09 -10.09 -0.05
CA THR A 64 -1.28 -9.57 1.07
C THR A 64 -1.21 -10.57 2.23
N SER A 65 -2.30 -11.29 2.50
CA SER A 65 -2.36 -12.26 3.61
C SER A 65 -1.43 -13.46 3.38
N GLN A 66 -1.13 -13.82 2.13
CA GLN A 66 -0.12 -14.84 1.81
C GLN A 66 1.27 -14.44 2.33
N TYR A 67 1.55 -13.14 2.35
CA TYR A 67 2.79 -12.54 2.81
C TYR A 67 2.71 -12.03 4.26
N GLY A 68 1.62 -12.35 4.97
CA GLY A 68 1.48 -12.09 6.40
C GLY A 68 0.98 -10.68 6.74
N ALA A 69 0.51 -9.92 5.75
CA ALA A 69 -0.02 -8.58 5.93
C ALA A 69 -1.51 -8.53 5.54
N HIS A 70 -2.31 -7.75 6.26
CA HIS A 70 -3.73 -7.55 5.95
C HIS A 70 -4.07 -6.07 5.98
N MET A 71 -4.60 -5.53 4.89
CA MET A 71 -5.05 -4.14 4.81
C MET A 71 -6.36 -3.99 5.60
N GLY A 72 -6.32 -3.12 6.60
CA GLY A 72 -7.47 -2.72 7.41
C GLY A 72 -8.49 -1.96 6.58
N ALA A 73 -9.77 -2.11 6.94
CA ALA A 73 -10.86 -1.53 6.16
C ALA A 73 -11.13 -0.05 6.47
N GLU A 74 -10.76 0.44 7.65
CA GLU A 74 -11.06 1.81 8.09
C GLU A 74 -9.88 2.74 7.80
N ALA A 75 -10.18 3.96 7.35
CA ALA A 75 -9.21 5.04 7.29
C ALA A 75 -8.77 5.46 8.69
N LEU A 76 -7.61 6.09 8.78
CA LEU A 76 -7.09 6.70 9.99
C LEU A 76 -7.33 8.21 9.98
N PHE A 77 -7.25 8.82 11.16
CA PHE A 77 -7.26 10.26 11.33
C PHE A 77 -6.50 10.64 12.60
N ASN A 78 -5.93 11.85 12.63
CA ASN A 78 -5.30 12.44 13.79
C ASN A 78 -5.69 13.93 13.92
N VAL A 79 -6.07 14.36 15.12
CA VAL A 79 -6.55 15.72 15.39
C VAL A 79 -5.50 16.60 16.07
N ASP A 80 -4.33 16.04 16.38
CA ASP A 80 -3.19 16.81 16.86
C ASP A 80 -2.48 17.44 15.65
N ASP A 81 -2.41 18.77 15.63
CA ASP A 81 -1.79 19.55 14.55
C ASP A 81 -0.29 19.23 14.35
N SER A 82 0.37 18.63 15.35
CA SER A 82 1.77 18.17 15.22
C SER A 82 1.90 16.77 14.63
N ALA A 83 0.79 16.04 14.52
CA ALA A 83 0.71 14.66 14.05
C ALA A 83 -0.10 14.53 12.75
N ASN A 84 -0.45 15.66 12.12
CA ASN A 84 -1.15 15.70 10.86
C ASN A 84 -0.58 16.79 9.94
N ASP A 85 -0.89 16.72 8.65
CA ASP A 85 -0.46 17.72 7.68
C ASP A 85 -1.54 18.80 7.47
N ASN A 86 -1.90 19.49 8.56
CA ASN A 86 -2.94 20.53 8.56
C ASN A 86 -4.33 20.06 8.07
N SER A 87 -4.49 18.76 7.88
CA SER A 87 -5.70 18.03 7.51
C SER A 87 -5.82 16.89 8.51
N PHE A 88 -6.93 16.80 9.24
CA PHE A 88 -7.10 15.76 10.25
C PHE A 88 -7.04 14.32 9.68
N LYS A 89 -7.20 14.18 8.36
CA LYS A 89 -7.04 12.90 7.64
C LYS A 89 -5.62 12.65 7.16
N GLY A 90 -4.87 13.72 6.89
CA GLY A 90 -3.45 13.66 6.56
C GLY A 90 -2.63 13.25 7.77
N VAL A 91 -2.41 11.96 7.97
CA VAL A 91 -1.73 11.42 9.16
C VAL A 91 -0.25 11.29 8.89
N ASN A 92 0.56 11.84 9.80
CA ASN A 92 2.00 11.65 9.77
C ASN A 92 2.34 10.22 10.21
N ALA A 93 3.30 9.59 9.54
CA ALA A 93 3.88 8.33 9.96
C ALA A 93 5.40 8.45 10.05
N VAL A 94 5.99 7.76 11.02
CA VAL A 94 7.42 7.79 11.29
C VAL A 94 8.04 6.43 11.01
N PRO A 95 9.30 6.38 10.54
CA PRO A 95 10.03 5.14 10.40
C PRO A 95 10.05 4.28 11.66
N ASP A 96 9.92 2.98 11.48
CA ASP A 96 10.28 1.98 12.48
C ASP A 96 11.62 1.32 12.09
N GLY A 97 12.54 1.23 13.05
CA GLY A 97 13.85 0.62 12.82
C GLY A 97 14.76 1.36 11.82
N THR A 98 15.63 0.59 11.16
CA THR A 98 16.60 1.08 10.18
C THR A 98 16.57 0.16 8.96
N ASP A 99 15.89 0.59 7.90
CA ASP A 99 15.82 -0.12 6.63
C ASP A 99 16.19 0.81 5.47
N SER A 100 16.64 0.25 4.34
CA SER A 100 16.83 1.00 3.10
C SER A 100 15.58 1.76 2.62
N LEU A 101 14.38 1.26 2.95
CA LEU A 101 13.10 1.91 2.63
C LEU A 101 12.78 3.12 3.51
N THR A 102 13.47 3.25 4.65
CA THR A 102 13.31 4.35 5.61
C THR A 102 14.54 5.25 5.68
N GLU A 103 15.58 4.97 4.89
CA GLU A 103 16.82 5.75 4.90
C GLU A 103 16.58 7.20 4.46
N GLY A 104 17.01 8.15 5.31
CA GLY A 104 16.90 9.58 5.03
C GLY A 104 15.50 10.17 5.20
N VAL A 105 14.54 9.38 5.68
CA VAL A 105 13.16 9.82 5.96
C VAL A 105 13.05 10.11 7.46
N ASP A 106 12.65 11.33 7.81
CA ASP A 106 12.28 11.66 9.19
C ASP A 106 10.79 11.42 9.41
N THR A 107 9.93 11.79 8.44
CA THR A 107 8.48 11.61 8.49
C THR A 107 7.88 11.54 7.09
N VAL A 108 6.85 10.71 6.92
CA VAL A 108 5.98 10.71 5.72
C VAL A 108 4.57 11.17 6.10
N THR A 109 3.84 11.71 5.14
CA THR A 109 2.43 12.09 5.29
C THR A 109 1.59 11.26 4.34
N PHE A 110 0.48 10.72 4.84
CA PHE A 110 -0.52 10.03 4.04
C PHE A 110 -1.85 10.79 4.16
N ASP A 111 -2.48 11.22 3.06
CA ASP A 111 -3.70 12.06 3.09
C ASP A 111 -4.95 11.30 3.55
N ASN A 112 -5.03 9.99 3.28
CA ASN A 112 -6.15 9.16 3.70
C ASN A 112 -5.74 7.69 4.01
N PRO A 113 -4.77 7.47 4.91
CA PRO A 113 -4.19 6.16 5.12
C PRO A 113 -5.19 5.22 5.78
N GLY A 114 -5.12 3.96 5.39
CA GLY A 114 -5.57 2.83 6.19
C GLY A 114 -4.50 2.39 7.19
N TYR A 115 -4.54 1.10 7.54
CA TYR A 115 -3.53 0.47 8.40
C TYR A 115 -3.31 -0.98 7.99
N ILE A 116 -2.19 -1.55 8.41
CA ILE A 116 -1.81 -2.94 8.15
C ILE A 116 -1.85 -3.72 9.46
N VAL A 117 -2.50 -4.88 9.42
CA VAL A 117 -2.44 -5.88 10.49
C VAL A 117 -1.44 -6.96 10.07
N THR A 118 -0.38 -7.13 10.85
CA THR A 118 0.62 -8.18 10.64
C THR A 118 0.19 -9.48 11.32
N THR A 119 0.23 -10.58 10.59
CA THR A 119 0.01 -11.93 11.15
C THR A 119 1.37 -12.55 11.47
N GLY A 120 1.60 -12.96 12.71
CA GLY A 120 2.92 -13.36 13.24
C GLY A 120 3.52 -14.66 12.69
N ASN A 121 3.17 -15.07 11.48
CA ASN A 121 3.65 -16.28 10.82
C ASN A 121 4.80 -16.04 9.83
N ASN A 122 5.06 -14.79 9.45
CA ASN A 122 6.12 -14.39 8.52
C ASN A 122 7.04 -13.35 9.17
N ASP A 123 8.28 -13.26 8.68
CA ASP A 123 9.27 -12.24 9.10
C ASP A 123 8.89 -10.87 8.50
N VAL A 124 7.79 -10.30 9.00
CA VAL A 124 7.30 -8.99 8.59
C VAL A 124 8.07 -7.90 9.32
N GLU A 125 8.68 -7.01 8.57
CA GLU A 125 9.34 -5.82 9.07
C GLU A 125 8.40 -4.61 8.96
N VAL A 126 8.16 -3.94 10.08
CA VAL A 126 7.41 -2.68 10.10
C VAL A 126 8.31 -1.58 9.56
N LEU A 127 7.83 -0.83 8.57
CA LEU A 127 8.57 0.29 7.98
C LEU A 127 8.10 1.62 8.56
N TYR A 128 6.79 1.81 8.67
CA TYR A 128 6.20 3.06 9.14
C TYR A 128 5.03 2.79 10.08
N THR A 129 4.97 3.60 11.14
CA THR A 129 3.89 3.61 12.11
C THR A 129 3.29 5.00 12.19
N ALA A 130 1.96 5.09 12.12
CA ALA A 130 1.23 6.34 12.27
C ALA A 130 1.53 7.00 13.63
N ALA A 131 1.58 8.32 13.64
CA ALA A 131 1.88 9.13 14.82
C ALA A 131 0.93 8.82 16.00
N ASP A 132 1.43 9.07 17.21
CA ASP A 132 0.67 8.85 18.44
C ASP A 132 -0.67 9.58 18.45
N GLY A 133 -1.68 8.98 19.10
CA GLY A 133 -3.03 9.54 19.18
C GLY A 133 -3.89 9.34 17.93
N THR A 134 -3.34 8.71 16.88
CA THR A 134 -4.07 8.32 15.67
C THR A 134 -5.22 7.37 15.99
N LYS A 135 -6.33 7.55 15.27
CA LYS A 135 -7.58 6.81 15.47
C LYS A 135 -8.16 6.30 14.16
N THR A 136 -8.89 5.20 14.20
CA THR A 136 -9.73 4.77 13.09
C THR A 136 -10.94 5.68 12.90
N LEU A 137 -11.27 6.02 11.66
CA LEU A 137 -12.26 7.04 11.32
C LEU A 137 -13.69 6.70 11.75
N ASP A 138 -14.11 5.44 11.62
CA ASP A 138 -15.49 5.05 11.92
C ASP A 138 -15.63 4.62 13.38
N SER A 139 -14.76 3.71 13.82
CA SER A 139 -14.83 3.15 15.17
C SER A 139 -14.17 4.01 16.25
N ARG A 140 -13.43 5.05 15.86
CA ARG A 140 -12.76 6.02 16.76
C ARG A 140 -11.84 5.35 17.78
N ARG A 141 -11.28 4.19 17.42
CA ARG A 141 -10.36 3.45 18.29
C ARG A 141 -8.99 4.09 18.18
N GLU A 142 -8.39 4.39 19.31
CA GLU A 142 -7.01 4.85 19.40
C GLU A 142 -6.09 3.63 19.49
N GLY A 143 -4.92 3.70 18.85
CA GLY A 143 -3.96 2.61 18.84
C GLY A 143 -2.68 2.96 18.10
N THR A 144 -1.79 1.98 18.04
CA THR A 144 -0.58 2.02 17.21
C THR A 144 -0.92 1.38 15.88
N TYR A 145 -0.88 2.16 14.80
CA TYR A 145 -1.28 1.71 13.47
C TYR A 145 -0.07 1.65 12.55
N VAL A 146 0.25 0.46 12.07
CA VAL A 146 1.27 0.28 11.04
C VAL A 146 0.71 0.74 9.70
N THR A 147 1.44 1.59 8.99
CA THR A 147 1.02 2.15 7.69
C THR A 147 1.79 1.54 6.53
N ALA A 148 2.98 1.00 6.78
CA ALA A 148 3.73 0.25 5.77
C ALA A 148 4.59 -0.85 6.38
N VAL A 149 4.75 -1.93 5.63
CA VAL A 149 5.59 -3.08 6.01
C VAL A 149 6.39 -3.60 4.82
N ARG A 150 7.51 -4.28 5.10
CA ARG A 150 8.23 -5.14 4.17
C ARG A 150 8.14 -6.59 4.61
N THR A 151 8.08 -7.49 3.65
CA THR A 151 8.20 -8.93 3.83
C THR A 151 8.97 -9.49 2.65
N ASP A 152 10.22 -9.86 2.90
CA ASP A 152 11.20 -10.24 1.88
C ASP A 152 11.26 -9.24 0.71
N ASN A 153 10.78 -9.68 -0.46
CA ASN A 153 10.82 -8.95 -1.72
C ASN A 153 9.51 -8.21 -2.02
N MET A 154 8.64 -8.06 -1.01
CA MET A 154 7.38 -7.31 -1.09
C MET A 154 7.31 -6.15 -0.11
N VAL A 155 6.74 -5.04 -0.57
CA VAL A 155 6.38 -3.88 0.24
C VAL A 155 4.87 -3.65 0.17
N PHE A 156 4.26 -3.39 1.31
CA PHE A 156 2.84 -3.00 1.42
C PHE A 156 2.75 -1.62 2.06
N VAL A 157 2.00 -0.71 1.44
CA VAL A 157 1.70 0.62 1.98
C VAL A 157 0.18 0.80 2.00
N ALA A 158 -0.37 1.19 3.15
CA ALA A 158 -1.79 1.41 3.36
C ALA A 158 -2.24 2.82 2.95
N ASP A 159 -1.58 3.38 1.95
CA ASP A 159 -1.93 4.62 1.27
C ASP A 159 -1.30 4.56 -0.11
N SER A 160 -2.02 5.04 -1.12
CA SER A 160 -1.52 5.20 -2.49
C SER A 160 -1.45 6.65 -2.93
N ASP A 161 -2.14 7.56 -2.25
CA ASP A 161 -2.19 8.97 -2.60
C ASP A 161 -0.83 9.67 -2.39
N PHE A 162 0.06 9.18 -1.52
CA PHE A 162 1.41 9.76 -1.32
C PHE A 162 2.31 9.82 -2.56
N VAL A 163 1.99 9.05 -3.61
CA VAL A 163 2.73 9.12 -4.90
C VAL A 163 2.13 10.16 -5.86
N ASP A 164 0.97 10.73 -5.53
CA ASP A 164 0.32 11.74 -6.36
C ASP A 164 1.09 13.05 -6.34
N GLN A 165 0.95 13.81 -7.42
CA GLN A 165 1.68 15.07 -7.60
C GLN A 165 1.37 16.09 -6.49
N SER A 166 0.18 16.04 -5.89
CA SER A 166 -0.19 16.93 -4.79
C SER A 166 0.46 16.56 -3.47
N GLU A 167 0.78 15.27 -3.25
CA GLU A 167 1.20 14.74 -1.95
C GLU A 167 2.70 14.35 -1.92
N VAL A 168 3.32 14.10 -3.07
CA VAL A 168 4.68 13.52 -3.16
C VAL A 168 5.77 14.42 -2.57
N TYR A 169 5.51 15.72 -2.40
CA TYR A 169 6.46 16.66 -1.80
C TYR A 169 6.07 17.09 -0.38
N ASP A 170 5.10 16.41 0.22
CA ASP A 170 4.73 16.63 1.61
C ASP A 170 5.63 15.80 2.53
N ALA A 171 6.11 16.46 3.60
CA ALA A 171 7.14 15.93 4.48
C ALA A 171 8.34 15.36 3.68
N ASP A 172 8.69 14.08 3.86
CA ASP A 172 9.76 13.40 3.11
C ASP A 172 9.19 12.32 2.16
N ASN A 173 7.94 12.48 1.68
CA ASN A 173 7.30 11.51 0.78
C ASN A 173 8.15 11.23 -0.47
N GLU A 174 8.84 12.22 -1.03
CA GLU A 174 9.68 12.05 -2.21
C GLU A 174 10.90 11.17 -1.93
N VAL A 175 11.42 11.21 -0.69
CA VAL A 175 12.53 10.36 -0.25
C VAL A 175 12.04 8.94 -0.11
N PHE A 176 10.87 8.73 0.52
CA PHE A 176 10.26 7.39 0.61
C PHE A 176 9.94 6.80 -0.77
N VAL A 177 9.36 7.59 -1.69
CA VAL A 177 9.11 7.18 -3.07
C VAL A 177 10.42 6.80 -3.78
N SER A 178 11.48 7.60 -3.62
CA SER A 178 12.80 7.27 -4.18
C SER A 178 13.34 5.95 -3.62
N ASN A 179 13.21 5.71 -2.31
CA ASN A 179 13.65 4.47 -1.68
C ASN A 179 12.85 3.26 -2.20
N MET A 180 11.53 3.40 -2.38
CA MET A 180 10.67 2.37 -2.96
C MET A 180 11.06 2.05 -4.40
N LEU A 181 11.32 3.07 -5.23
CA LEU A 181 11.78 2.87 -6.60
C LEU A 181 13.14 2.18 -6.65
N ASN A 182 14.08 2.56 -5.77
CA ASN A 182 15.37 1.89 -5.64
C ASN A 182 15.22 0.42 -5.23
N PHE A 183 14.36 0.12 -4.25
CA PHE A 183 14.03 -1.25 -3.86
C PHE A 183 13.49 -2.04 -5.05
N LEU A 184 12.51 -1.49 -5.76
CA LEU A 184 11.85 -2.12 -6.89
C LEU A 184 12.83 -2.51 -8.02
N VAL A 185 13.81 -1.66 -8.32
CA VAL A 185 14.78 -1.92 -9.41
C VAL A 185 16.05 -2.66 -8.95
N SER A 186 16.17 -2.97 -7.66
CA SER A 186 17.36 -3.63 -7.10
C SER A 186 17.37 -5.16 -7.24
N GLY A 187 16.26 -5.75 -7.68
CA GLY A 187 16.14 -7.20 -7.85
C GLY A 187 17.00 -7.75 -8.99
N ASP A 188 17.64 -8.90 -8.76
CA ASP A 188 18.51 -9.61 -9.71
C ASP A 188 17.84 -10.91 -10.20
N LYS A 189 16.62 -10.78 -10.75
CA LYS A 189 15.85 -11.94 -11.20
C LYS A 189 16.43 -12.58 -12.47
N PRO A 190 16.42 -13.92 -12.61
CA PRO A 190 16.77 -14.59 -13.85
C PRO A 190 15.84 -14.23 -15.03
N ASP A 191 16.39 -14.26 -16.25
CA ASP A 191 15.70 -13.94 -17.51
C ASP A 191 14.54 -14.89 -17.85
N ASP A 192 14.52 -16.09 -17.26
CA ASP A 192 13.58 -17.17 -17.54
C ASP A 192 12.44 -17.28 -16.52
N VAL A 193 12.37 -16.36 -15.56
CA VAL A 193 11.23 -16.24 -14.64
C VAL A 193 9.99 -15.81 -15.44
N PRO A 194 8.85 -16.53 -15.34
CA PRO A 194 7.64 -16.21 -16.08
C PRO A 194 7.17 -14.77 -15.83
N GLU A 195 6.72 -14.11 -16.90
CA GLU A 195 6.05 -12.81 -16.77
C GLU A 195 4.79 -12.96 -15.93
N THR A 196 4.51 -12.00 -15.04
CA THR A 196 3.20 -11.93 -14.37
C THR A 196 2.16 -11.62 -15.44
N THR A 197 1.46 -12.65 -15.92
CA THR A 197 0.44 -12.48 -16.97
C THR A 197 -0.71 -11.65 -16.43
N GLY A 198 -0.71 -10.36 -16.73
CA GLY A 198 -1.93 -9.54 -16.74
C GLY A 198 -2.74 -9.94 -17.96
N GLU A 199 -3.50 -11.04 -17.89
CA GLU A 199 -4.39 -11.43 -18.98
C GLU A 199 -5.49 -10.38 -19.14
N ASN A 200 -5.27 -9.45 -20.07
CA ASN A 200 -6.34 -8.80 -20.81
C ASN A 200 -7.12 -9.87 -21.58
N SER A 201 -8.06 -10.53 -20.91
CA SER A 201 -9.15 -11.23 -21.60
C SER A 201 -10.17 -10.19 -22.07
N SER A 202 -9.84 -9.49 -23.16
CA SER A 202 -10.85 -8.88 -24.01
C SER A 202 -11.54 -10.00 -24.80
N ASP A 203 -12.46 -10.70 -24.16
CA ASP A 203 -13.50 -11.47 -24.86
C ASP A 203 -14.82 -11.32 -24.10
N GLY A 204 -15.83 -10.79 -24.79
CA GLY A 204 -17.10 -10.43 -24.18
C GLY A 204 -17.88 -9.41 -24.98
N GLY A 205 -18.15 -9.70 -26.25
CA GLY A 205 -19.31 -9.10 -26.91
C GLY A 205 -20.59 -9.61 -26.22
N PHE A 206 -21.44 -8.67 -25.78
CA PHE A 206 -22.87 -8.51 -26.10
C PHE A 206 -23.42 -7.30 -25.35
#